data_AF-A0A4Z2EUE3-F1
#
_entry.id   AF-A0A4Z2EUE3-F1
#
_cell.length_a   1.000
_cell.length_b   1.000
_cell.length_c   1.000
_cell.angle_alpha   90.00
_cell.angle_beta   90.00
_cell.angle_gamma   90.00
#
_symmetry.space_group_name_H-M   'P 1'
#
loop_
_entity.id
_entity.type
_entity.pdbx_description
1 polymer ?
#
loop_
_entity_poly.entity_id
_entity_poly.type
_entity_poly.pdbx_seq_one_letter_code
_entity_poly.pdbx_strand_id
1 'polypeptide(L)'
;MMQNPQILAALQERLDGLNGSPSGYMESLPKVVKRRVNGLKNLQVKCAHIEAKFYEEVHELERKYAALYQPLFDKRSDIVKAAYEPTDEECEWKIDEEEELTVSEPTVS
;
A
#
# COMPACT_ATOMS: atom_id res chain seq x y z
N MET A 1 -8.24 1.07 8.80
CA MET A 1 -9.17 2.00 9.49
C MET A 1 -8.64 3.43 9.33
N MET A 2 -9.25 4.23 8.45
CA MET A 2 -9.08 5.70 8.38
C MET A 2 -10.47 6.33 8.23
N GLN A 3 -11.33 6.11 9.23
CA GLN A 3 -12.77 6.40 9.14
C GLN A 3 -13.17 7.75 9.78
N ASN A 4 -12.23 8.65 10.09
CA ASN A 4 -12.57 9.92 10.71
C ASN A 4 -12.29 11.12 9.77
N PRO A 5 -13.33 11.68 9.12
CA PRO A 5 -13.20 12.80 8.20
C PRO A 5 -12.60 14.05 8.84
N GLN A 6 -12.81 14.26 10.15
CA GLN A 6 -12.30 15.41 10.90
C GLN A 6 -10.78 15.35 11.05
N ILE A 7 -10.22 14.15 11.23
CA ILE A 7 -8.77 13.94 11.36
C ILE A 7 -8.09 14.12 10.01
N LEU A 8 -8.71 13.63 8.93
CA LEU A 8 -8.23 13.88 7.56
C LEU A 8 -8.25 15.37 7.23
N ALA A 9 -9.32 16.09 7.59
CA ALA A 9 -9.41 17.54 7.39
C ALA A 9 -8.35 18.33 8.18
N ALA A 10 -8.13 18.01 9.46
CA ALA A 10 -7.11 18.66 10.27
C ALA A 10 -5.67 18.37 9.79
N LEU A 11 -5.43 17.15 9.28
CA LEU A 11 -4.15 16.80 8.65
C LEU A 11 -3.97 17.55 7.33
N GLN A 12 -5.03 17.65 6.52
CA GLN A 12 -5.06 18.40 5.27
C GLN A 12 -4.73 19.89 5.52
N GLU A 13 -5.37 20.52 6.51
CA GLU A 13 -5.16 21.93 6.87
C GLU A 13 -3.71 22.22 7.28
N ARG A 14 -3.10 21.32 8.08
CA ARG A 14 -1.70 21.45 8.49
C ARG A 14 -0.73 21.19 7.32
N LEU A 15 -1.07 20.24 6.43
CA LEU A 15 -0.30 19.99 5.22
C LEU A 15 -0.40 21.17 4.24
N ASP A 16 -1.55 21.82 4.13
CA ASP A 16 -1.76 23.00 3.28
C ASP A 16 -0.94 24.21 3.78
N GLY A 17 -0.78 24.37 5.10
CA GLY A 17 0.12 25.37 5.68
C GLY A 17 1.61 25.15 5.41
N LEU A 18 2.01 23.89 5.19
CA LEU A 18 3.39 23.51 4.81
C LEU A 18 3.59 23.49 3.29
N ASN A 19 2.54 23.18 2.54
CA ASN A 19 2.52 23.07 1.10
C ASN A 19 2.27 24.45 0.47
N GLY A 20 3.34 25.19 0.20
CA GLY A 20 3.25 26.41 -0.59
C GLY A 20 3.28 27.71 0.19
N SER A 21 3.87 27.76 1.40
CA SER A 21 4.54 29.00 1.81
C SER A 21 5.69 29.23 0.83
N PRO A 22 5.59 30.17 -0.14
CA PRO A 22 6.68 30.38 -1.07
C PRO A 22 7.81 30.95 -0.24
N SER A 23 8.88 30.19 -0.03
CA SER A 23 10.06 30.69 0.67
C SER A 23 10.75 31.84 -0.09
N GLY A 24 10.18 32.30 -1.21
CA GLY A 24 10.80 33.20 -2.17
C GLY A 24 11.96 32.54 -2.94
N TYR A 25 12.35 31.32 -2.55
CA TYR A 25 13.53 30.67 -3.09
C TYR A 25 13.33 30.29 -4.56
N MET A 26 12.18 29.69 -4.91
CA MET A 26 11.90 29.37 -6.30
C MET A 26 11.88 30.64 -7.16
N GLU A 27 11.36 31.75 -6.63
CA GLU A 27 11.28 33.05 -7.28
C GLU A 27 12.64 33.72 -7.44
N SER A 28 13.56 33.54 -6.49
CA SER A 28 14.91 34.13 -6.51
C SER A 28 15.89 33.36 -7.41
N LEU A 29 15.56 32.13 -7.82
CA LEU A 29 16.42 31.34 -8.71
C LEU A 29 16.58 31.97 -10.11
N PRO A 30 17.78 31.86 -10.72
CA PRO A 30 18.01 32.27 -12.11
C PRO A 30 17.10 31.52 -13.09
N LYS A 31 16.75 32.18 -14.21
CA LYS A 31 15.86 31.62 -15.25
C LYS A 31 16.31 30.26 -15.77
N VAL A 32 17.62 30.04 -15.92
CA VAL A 32 18.18 28.75 -16.37
C VAL A 32 17.91 27.63 -15.36
N VAL A 33 17.97 27.93 -14.06
CA VAL A 33 17.71 26.95 -12.99
C VAL A 33 16.22 26.63 -12.95
N LYS A 34 15.34 27.64 -13.03
CA LYS A 34 13.87 27.45 -13.11
C LYS A 34 13.47 26.52 -14.26
N ARG A 35 14.09 26.69 -15.45
CA ARG A 35 13.85 25.79 -16.60
C ARG A 35 14.24 24.34 -16.31
N ARG A 36 15.37 24.11 -15.64
CA ARG A 36 15.80 22.76 -15.23
C ARG A 36 14.84 22.15 -14.22
N VAL A 37 14.44 22.91 -13.20
CA VAL A 37 13.45 22.48 -12.20
C VAL A 37 12.13 22.10 -12.87
N ASN A 38 11.64 22.89 -13.82
CA ASN A 38 10.43 22.55 -14.57
C ASN A 38 10.61 21.27 -15.41
N GLY A 39 11.78 21.07 -16.01
CA GLY A 39 12.11 19.81 -16.68
C GLY A 39 12.05 18.61 -15.74
N LEU A 40 12.62 18.74 -14.53
CA LEU A 40 12.57 17.71 -13.49
C LEU A 40 11.14 17.44 -13.01
N LYS A 41 10.32 18.48 -12.83
CA LYS A 41 8.89 18.32 -12.48
C LYS A 41 8.13 17.51 -13.53
N ASN A 42 8.37 17.78 -14.82
CA ASN A 42 7.74 17.01 -15.88
C ASN A 42 8.17 15.52 -15.87
N LEU A 43 9.43 15.24 -15.53
CA LEU A 43 9.90 13.87 -15.33
C LEU A 43 9.23 13.22 -14.10
N GLN A 44 9.14 13.95 -12.99
CA GLN A 44 8.47 13.47 -11.77
C GLN A 44 7.01 13.09 -12.04
N VAL A 45 6.29 13.88 -12.83
CA VAL A 45 4.92 13.57 -13.25
C VAL A 45 4.88 12.23 -14.00
N LYS A 46 5.84 11.96 -14.90
CA LYS A 46 5.89 10.66 -15.59
C LYS A 46 6.18 9.50 -14.64
N CYS A 47 7.07 9.69 -13.66
CA CYS A 47 7.30 8.68 -12.61
C CYS A 47 6.00 8.39 -11.84
N ALA A 48 5.27 9.42 -11.43
CA ALA A 48 4.01 9.26 -10.71
C ALA A 48 2.95 8.47 -11.50
N HIS A 49 2.91 8.60 -12.84
CA HIS A 49 2.01 7.78 -13.67
C HIS A 49 2.40 6.29 -13.66
N ILE A 50 3.70 5.99 -13.65
CA ILE A 50 4.19 4.61 -13.58
C ILE A 50 3.89 4.04 -12.19
N GLU A 51 4.14 4.79 -11.12
CA GLU A 51 3.80 4.41 -9.75
C GLU A 51 2.29 4.15 -9.60
N ALA A 52 1.44 5.01 -10.15
CA ALA A 52 -0.01 4.81 -10.11
C ALA A 52 -0.42 3.47 -10.75
N LYS A 53 0.14 3.14 -11.92
CA LYS A 53 -0.11 1.86 -12.59
C LYS A 53 0.40 0.67 -11.77
N PHE A 54 1.57 0.79 -11.16
CA PHE A 54 2.12 -0.24 -10.27
C PHE A 54 1.18 -0.51 -9.09
N TYR A 55 0.70 0.53 -8.40
CA TYR A 55 -0.22 0.35 -7.28
C TYR A 55 -1.59 -0.18 -7.71
N GLU A 56 -2.07 0.16 -8.90
CA GLU A 56 -3.27 -0.42 -9.48
C GLU A 56 -3.13 -1.95 -9.65
N GLU A 57 -2.01 -2.40 -10.24
CA GLU A 57 -1.71 -3.82 -10.44
C GLU A 57 -1.52 -4.58 -9.11
N VAL A 58 -0.81 -3.97 -8.13
CA VAL A 58 -0.69 -4.53 -6.77
C VAL A 58 -2.06 -4.69 -6.14
N HIS A 59 -2.92 -3.66 -6.25
CA HIS A 59 -4.25 -3.72 -5.66
C HIS A 59 -5.14 -4.78 -6.32
N GLU A 60 -5.03 -4.97 -7.64
CA GLU A 60 -5.67 -6.09 -8.34
C GLU A 60 -5.19 -7.45 -7.84
N LEU A 61 -3.87 -7.58 -7.62
CA LEU A 61 -3.27 -8.79 -7.09
C LEU A 61 -3.77 -9.09 -5.66
N GLU A 62 -3.77 -8.09 -4.79
CA GLU A 62 -4.30 -8.20 -3.42
C GLU A 62 -5.75 -8.67 -3.43
N ARG A 63 -6.61 -8.09 -4.28
CA ARG A 63 -8.02 -8.51 -4.39
C ARG A 63 -8.14 -9.96 -4.84
N LYS A 64 -7.33 -10.40 -5.81
CA LYS A 64 -7.32 -11.78 -6.28
C LYS A 64 -6.97 -12.77 -5.17
N TYR A 65 -5.90 -12.51 -4.42
CA TYR A 65 -5.47 -13.43 -3.36
C TYR A 65 -6.36 -13.34 -2.12
N ALA A 66 -6.91 -12.17 -1.78
CA ALA A 66 -7.90 -12.04 -0.71
C ALA A 66 -9.12 -12.95 -0.97
N ALA A 67 -9.61 -13.03 -2.21
CA ALA A 67 -10.69 -13.93 -2.58
C ALA A 67 -10.34 -15.42 -2.42
N LEU A 68 -9.07 -15.81 -2.64
CA LEU A 68 -8.59 -17.18 -2.42
C LEU A 68 -8.48 -17.52 -0.93
N TYR A 69 -8.12 -16.54 -0.10
CA TYR A 69 -8.08 -16.72 1.36
C TYR A 69 -9.47 -16.72 2.00
N GLN A 70 -10.46 -16.09 1.37
CA GLN A 70 -11.78 -15.91 1.98
C GLN A 70 -12.44 -17.23 2.43
N PRO A 71 -12.50 -18.30 1.61
CA PRO A 71 -13.08 -19.58 2.05
C PRO A 71 -12.33 -20.21 3.23
N LEU A 72 -11.01 -20.02 3.31
CA LEU A 72 -10.19 -20.50 4.43
C LEU A 72 -10.53 -19.73 5.71
N PHE A 73 -10.71 -18.41 5.60
CA PHE A 73 -11.12 -17.58 6.72
C PHE A 73 -12.56 -17.84 7.18
N ASP A 74 -13.45 -18.13 6.24
CA ASP A 74 -14.83 -18.53 6.52
C ASP A 74 -14.84 -19.87 7.27
N LYS A 75 -14.14 -20.90 6.75
CA LYS A 75 -14.01 -22.20 7.43
C LYS A 75 -13.36 -22.07 8.82
N ARG A 76 -12.31 -21.26 8.94
CA ARG A 76 -11.69 -20.97 10.24
C ARG A 76 -12.68 -20.30 11.20
N SER A 77 -13.48 -19.36 10.71
CA SER A 77 -14.55 -18.72 11.50
C SER A 77 -15.57 -19.74 11.99
N ASP A 78 -15.98 -20.68 11.13
CA ASP A 78 -16.96 -21.71 11.48
C ASP A 78 -16.44 -22.67 12.55
N ILE A 79 -15.15 -23.05 12.48
CA ILE A 79 -14.48 -23.83 13.52
C ILE A 79 -14.43 -23.05 14.84
N VAL A 80 -13.96 -21.80 14.83
CA VAL A 80 -13.83 -20.96 16.04
C VAL A 80 -15.19 -20.73 16.72
N LYS A 81 -16.27 -20.63 15.94
CA LYS A 81 -17.64 -20.46 16.45
C LYS A 81 -18.31 -21.77 16.84
N ALA A 82 -17.64 -22.92 16.70
CA ALA A 82 -18.22 -24.25 16.83
C ALA A 82 -19.47 -24.46 15.94
N ALA A 83 -19.54 -23.75 14.81
CA ALA A 83 -20.57 -23.96 13.78
C ALA A 83 -20.22 -25.16 12.88
N TYR A 84 -18.94 -25.52 12.84
CA TYR A 84 -18.40 -26.70 12.17
C TYR A 84 -17.40 -27.40 13.10
N GLU A 85 -17.56 -28.71 13.28
CA GLU A 85 -16.61 -29.56 13.98
C GLU A 85 -15.68 -30.20 12.94
N PRO A 86 -14.35 -29.98 13.00
CA PRO A 86 -13.40 -30.61 12.10
C PRO A 86 -13.45 -32.14 12.16
N THR A 87 -13.17 -32.81 11.05
CA THR A 87 -12.98 -34.26 11.05
C THR A 87 -11.61 -34.63 11.62
N ASP A 88 -11.43 -35.91 11.95
CA ASP A 88 -10.15 -36.43 12.44
C ASP A 88 -9.02 -36.15 11.44
N GLU A 89 -9.27 -36.29 10.13
CA GLU A 89 -8.29 -35.99 9.08
C GLU A 89 -7.91 -34.50 9.02
N GLU A 90 -8.86 -33.61 9.26
CA GLU A 90 -8.60 -32.16 9.27
C GLU A 90 -7.83 -31.70 10.52
N CYS A 91 -7.84 -32.52 11.57
CA CYS A 91 -7.04 -32.32 12.79
C CYS A 91 -5.61 -32.88 12.67
N GLU A 92 -5.30 -33.67 11.62
CA GLU A 92 -3.95 -34.18 11.39
C GLU A 92 -3.01 -33.05 10.96
N TRP A 93 -2.27 -32.49 11.92
CA TRP A 93 -1.18 -31.57 11.62
C TRP A 93 0.05 -32.34 11.11
N LYS A 94 0.33 -32.26 9.81
CA LYS A 94 1.54 -32.84 9.22
C LYS A 94 2.66 -31.81 9.24
N ILE A 95 3.67 -32.07 10.07
CA ILE A 95 4.93 -31.31 10.10
C ILE A 95 5.82 -31.86 8.98
N ASP A 96 5.48 -31.64 7.72
CA ASP A 96 6.36 -32.01 6.61
C ASP A 96 6.91 -30.71 5.97
N GLU A 97 8.17 -30.40 6.32
CA GLU A 97 9.17 -29.65 5.52
C GLU A 97 8.82 -28.25 4.93
N GLU A 98 7.94 -27.45 5.54
CA GLU A 98 7.63 -26.08 5.06
C GLU A 98 8.25 -24.92 5.88
N GLU A 99 9.27 -25.16 6.69
CA GLU A 99 10.12 -24.08 7.23
C GLU A 99 11.16 -23.58 6.21
N GLU A 100 10.72 -23.19 5.01
CA GLU A 100 11.49 -22.27 4.18
C GLU A 100 10.57 -21.34 3.39
N LEU A 101 9.62 -20.71 4.07
CA LEU A 101 9.09 -19.42 3.62
C LEU A 101 10.19 -18.36 3.76
N THR A 102 11.17 -18.41 2.86
CA THR A 102 12.07 -17.28 2.62
C THR A 102 11.22 -16.17 2.02
N VAL A 103 10.66 -15.35 2.91
CA VAL A 103 10.17 -14.02 2.53
C VAL A 103 11.41 -13.25 2.09
N SER A 104 11.73 -13.34 0.79
CA SER A 104 12.66 -12.41 0.18
C SER A 104 12.05 -11.02 0.36
N GLU A 105 12.58 -10.27 1.31
CA GLU A 105 12.23 -8.86 1.47
C GLU A 105 12.39 -8.20 0.09
N PRO A 106 11.35 -7.54 -0.45
CA PRO A 106 11.54 -6.75 -1.64
C PRO A 106 12.45 -5.58 -1.25
N THR A 107 13.72 -5.69 -1.60
CA THR A 107 14.69 -4.60 -1.49
C THR A 107 14.28 -3.52 -2.48
N VAL A 108 13.44 -2.59 -2.01
CA VAL A 108 13.22 -1.32 -2.70
C VAL A 108 14.52 -0.54 -2.58
N SER A 109 15.30 -0.50 -3.67
CA SER A 109 16.47 0.37 -3.83
C SER A 109 16.07 1.81 -4.12
#